data_AF-A0A377BWA7-F1
#
_entry.id   AF-A0A377BWA7-F1
#
_cell.length_a   1.000
_cell.length_b   1.000
_cell.length_c   1.000
_cell.angle_alpha   90.00
_cell.angle_beta   90.00
_cell.angle_gamma   90.00
#
_symmetry.space_group_name_H-M   'P 1'
#
loop_
_entity.id
_entity.type
_entity.pdbx_description
1 polymer ?
#
loop_
_entity_poly.entity_id
_entity_poly.type
_entity_poly.pdbx_seq_one_letter_code
_entity_poly.pdbx_strand_id
1 'polypeptide(L)'
;MMPAPEDIAAIVIEPVQGEGGFYAATPAFMQRLRALCDEHGIMLIADEVQSGAGRTGTLFAMEQMGVAPDLTTFAKSIAGGFPLAGVTGRAEVMDAVAPGGLGGTYAGNPIACVAALEVLKVFEQENLLQKANDLGQKLKDGLLAIAEKHPEIGDVRGLGAMIAIELFEDGDHNKPDAKLTADIVARARDKGLILLSCGPYYNVLRILVPLTIEDAQIRQGLEIISQCFAEAKQ
;
A
#
# COMPACT_ATOMS: atom_id res chain seq x y z
N MET A 1 11.28 25.05 -19.60
CA MET A 1 10.10 24.90 -20.49
C MET A 1 9.35 23.68 -19.97
N MET A 2 8.07 23.80 -19.66
CA MET A 2 7.27 22.62 -19.27
C MET A 2 7.03 21.77 -20.53
N PRO A 3 7.09 20.43 -20.45
CA PRO A 3 6.86 19.56 -21.60
C PRO A 3 5.44 19.74 -22.16
N ALA A 4 5.29 19.69 -23.48
CA ALA A 4 3.97 19.65 -24.10
C ALA A 4 3.37 18.24 -23.90
N PRO A 5 2.04 18.06 -23.92
CA PRO A 5 1.43 16.74 -23.72
C PRO A 5 1.97 15.65 -24.66
N GLU A 6 2.27 15.99 -25.92
CA GLU A 6 2.86 15.10 -26.92
C GLU A 6 4.30 14.64 -26.58
N ASP A 7 4.99 15.33 -25.67
CA ASP A 7 6.31 14.94 -25.18
C ASP A 7 6.23 13.96 -23.98
N ILE A 8 5.02 13.66 -23.47
CA ILE A 8 4.81 12.84 -22.27
C ILE A 8 4.44 11.41 -22.68
N ALA A 9 5.33 10.46 -22.45
CA ALA A 9 5.06 9.05 -22.74
C ALA A 9 4.07 8.41 -21.75
N ALA A 10 4.21 8.72 -20.46
CA ALA A 10 3.42 8.09 -19.41
C ALA A 10 3.29 8.96 -18.15
N ILE A 11 2.21 8.73 -17.41
CA ILE A 11 2.03 9.11 -16.01
C ILE A 11 2.04 7.83 -15.19
N VAL A 12 2.94 7.77 -14.20
CA VAL A 12 3.06 6.65 -13.26
C VAL A 12 2.51 7.08 -11.91
N ILE A 13 1.64 6.26 -11.33
CA ILE A 13 1.01 6.56 -10.05
C ILE A 13 0.75 5.31 -9.22
N GLU A 14 0.99 5.39 -7.92
CA GLU A 14 0.54 4.40 -6.95
C GLU A 14 -0.96 4.65 -6.64
N PRO A 15 -1.89 3.69 -6.86
CA PRO A 15 -3.30 3.89 -6.48
C PRO A 15 -3.49 4.12 -4.98
N VAL A 16 -2.59 3.56 -4.17
CA VAL A 16 -2.41 3.93 -2.75
C VAL A 16 -0.93 4.20 -2.54
N GLN A 17 -0.56 5.45 -2.26
CA GLN A 17 0.85 5.83 -2.08
C GLN A 17 1.45 5.14 -0.86
N GLY A 18 2.46 4.31 -1.05
CA GLY A 18 3.07 3.54 0.04
C GLY A 18 3.95 4.41 0.93
N GLU A 19 5.16 4.74 0.47
CA GLU A 19 6.09 5.56 1.26
C GLU A 19 5.58 7.00 1.45
N GLY A 20 4.67 7.46 0.58
CA GLY A 20 4.03 8.77 0.68
C GLY A 20 3.05 8.93 1.84
N GLY A 21 2.69 7.85 2.55
CA GLY A 21 1.85 7.92 3.75
C GLY A 21 0.47 7.27 3.64
N PHE A 22 0.29 6.29 2.76
CA PHE A 22 -0.93 5.48 2.61
C PHE A 22 -2.16 6.30 2.19
N TYR A 23 -1.94 7.34 1.39
CA TYR A 23 -3.04 8.09 0.77
C TYR A 23 -3.56 7.33 -0.44
N ALA A 24 -4.81 6.89 -0.37
CA ALA A 24 -5.52 6.31 -1.49
C ALA A 24 -5.98 7.42 -2.44
N ALA A 25 -5.72 7.25 -3.74
CA ALA A 25 -6.34 8.08 -4.76
C ALA A 25 -7.87 7.89 -4.70
N THR A 26 -8.61 8.96 -4.95
CA THR A 26 -10.08 8.84 -5.05
C THR A 26 -10.46 8.29 -6.43
N PRO A 27 -11.58 7.54 -6.56
CA PRO A 27 -12.06 7.10 -7.86
C PRO A 27 -12.28 8.26 -8.84
N ALA A 28 -12.79 9.40 -8.35
CA ALA A 28 -12.99 10.59 -9.17
C ALA A 28 -11.67 11.16 -9.71
N PHE A 29 -10.61 11.19 -8.90
CA PHE A 29 -9.28 11.61 -9.34
C PHE A 29 -8.73 10.65 -10.40
N MET A 30 -8.79 9.35 -10.16
CA MET A 30 -8.28 8.35 -11.11
C MET A 30 -9.04 8.34 -12.44
N GLN A 31 -10.37 8.52 -12.40
CA GLN A 31 -11.21 8.67 -13.59
C GLN A 31 -10.82 9.91 -14.40
N ARG A 32 -10.59 11.05 -13.73
CA ARG A 32 -10.15 12.27 -14.40
C ARG A 32 -8.76 12.12 -15.00
N LEU A 33 -7.85 11.47 -14.29
CA LEU A 33 -6.50 11.19 -14.76
C LEU A 33 -6.52 10.26 -16.00
N ARG A 34 -7.34 9.22 -15.97
CA ARG A 34 -7.54 8.33 -17.12
C ARG A 34 -8.06 9.09 -18.34
N ALA A 35 -9.09 9.92 -18.17
CA ALA A 35 -9.64 10.72 -19.26
C ALA A 35 -8.60 11.69 -19.86
N LEU A 36 -7.76 12.30 -19.02
CA LEU A 36 -6.64 13.15 -19.47
C LEU A 36 -5.61 12.35 -20.27
N CYS A 37 -5.27 11.13 -19.81
CA CYS A 37 -4.35 10.24 -20.51
C CYS A 37 -4.91 9.83 -21.88
N ASP A 38 -6.21 9.52 -21.96
CA ASP A 38 -6.89 9.17 -23.21
C ASP A 38 -6.94 10.35 -24.19
N GLU A 39 -7.20 11.56 -23.70
CA GLU A 39 -7.24 12.79 -24.52
C GLU A 39 -5.91 13.07 -25.21
N HIS A 40 -4.80 12.82 -24.53
CA HIS A 40 -3.46 13.16 -25.01
C HIS A 40 -2.63 11.98 -25.51
N GLY A 41 -3.16 10.75 -25.46
CA GLY A 41 -2.42 9.54 -25.84
C GLY A 41 -1.28 9.20 -24.87
N ILE A 42 -1.37 9.64 -23.61
CA ILE A 42 -0.38 9.39 -22.56
C ILE A 42 -0.69 8.04 -21.91
N MET A 43 0.33 7.23 -21.61
CA MET A 43 0.10 5.97 -20.89
C MET A 43 -0.12 6.21 -19.40
N LEU A 44 -1.19 5.65 -18.84
CA LEU A 44 -1.40 5.56 -17.40
C LEU A 44 -0.80 4.25 -16.88
N ILE A 45 0.15 4.35 -15.96
CA ILE A 45 0.79 3.20 -15.31
C ILE A 45 0.39 3.19 -13.84
N ALA A 46 -0.27 2.12 -13.41
CA ALA A 46 -0.55 1.88 -11.99
C ALA A 46 0.63 1.12 -11.35
N ASP A 47 1.30 1.74 -10.39
CA ASP A 47 2.28 1.06 -9.54
C ASP A 47 1.57 0.36 -8.38
N GLU A 48 1.37 -0.95 -8.53
CA GLU A 48 0.71 -1.81 -7.55
C GLU A 48 1.72 -2.67 -6.78
N VAL A 49 3.01 -2.30 -6.80
CA VAL A 49 4.07 -3.04 -6.13
C VAL A 49 3.81 -3.10 -4.61
N GLN A 50 3.20 -2.08 -3.99
CA GLN A 50 2.82 -2.12 -2.57
C GLN A 50 1.33 -2.40 -2.34
N SER A 51 0.44 -1.83 -3.14
CA SER A 51 -1.02 -1.90 -2.95
C SER A 51 -1.68 -3.16 -3.56
N GLY A 52 -0.98 -3.86 -4.45
CA GLY A 52 -1.44 -5.08 -5.09
C GLY A 52 -1.28 -6.33 -4.22
N ALA A 53 -1.49 -7.48 -4.85
CA ALA A 53 -1.49 -8.78 -4.20
C ALA A 53 -2.41 -8.81 -2.96
N GLY A 54 -3.65 -8.33 -3.12
CA GLY A 54 -4.69 -8.45 -2.10
C GLY A 54 -4.63 -7.46 -0.95
N ARG A 55 -3.57 -6.63 -0.89
CA ARG A 55 -3.27 -5.78 0.25
C ARG A 55 -4.40 -4.81 0.59
N THR A 56 -5.09 -4.30 -0.41
CA THR A 56 -6.19 -3.34 -0.28
C THR A 56 -7.59 -3.98 -0.27
N GLY A 57 -7.69 -5.31 -0.25
CA GLY A 57 -8.97 -6.03 -0.25
C GLY A 57 -9.47 -6.48 -1.63
N THR A 58 -8.83 -6.00 -2.70
CA THR A 58 -8.92 -6.51 -4.08
C THR A 58 -7.54 -6.98 -4.54
N LEU A 59 -7.43 -7.76 -5.62
CA LEU A 59 -6.12 -8.25 -6.06
C LEU A 59 -5.21 -7.07 -6.42
N PHE A 60 -5.75 -6.07 -7.11
CA PHE A 60 -5.15 -4.76 -7.36
C PHE A 60 -6.06 -3.66 -6.83
N ALA A 61 -5.50 -2.63 -6.19
CA ALA A 61 -6.25 -1.48 -5.68
C ALA A 61 -7.00 -0.72 -6.78
N MET A 62 -6.46 -0.76 -8.01
CA MET A 62 -7.01 -0.14 -9.20
C MET A 62 -8.43 -0.63 -9.55
N GLU A 63 -8.78 -1.87 -9.16
CA GLU A 63 -10.14 -2.41 -9.29
C GLU A 63 -11.19 -1.54 -8.56
N GLN A 64 -10.78 -0.85 -7.50
CA GLN A 64 -11.63 0.03 -6.70
C GLN A 64 -11.73 1.45 -7.29
N MET A 65 -10.93 1.77 -8.31
CA MET A 65 -10.85 3.11 -8.91
C MET A 65 -11.81 3.31 -10.09
N GLY A 66 -12.45 2.24 -10.57
CA GLY A 66 -13.45 2.28 -11.65
C GLY A 66 -12.88 2.56 -13.04
N VAL A 67 -11.56 2.53 -13.22
CA VAL A 67 -10.88 2.63 -14.51
C VAL A 67 -9.71 1.64 -14.56
N ALA A 68 -9.28 1.27 -15.78
CA ALA A 68 -8.12 0.43 -15.99
C ALA A 68 -6.89 1.27 -16.39
N PRO A 69 -5.69 0.92 -15.94
CA PRO A 69 -4.46 1.51 -16.41
C PRO A 69 -4.04 0.86 -17.74
N ASP A 70 -3.08 1.45 -18.44
CA ASP A 70 -2.48 0.85 -19.64
C ASP A 70 -1.48 -0.24 -19.26
N LEU A 71 -0.74 -0.01 -18.18
CA LEU A 71 0.19 -0.94 -17.57
C LEU A 71 0.00 -0.97 -16.04
N THR A 72 0.21 -2.14 -15.45
CA THR A 72 0.29 -2.34 -14.00
C THR A 72 1.62 -2.98 -13.65
N THR A 73 2.38 -2.39 -12.74
CA THR A 73 3.59 -3.01 -12.17
C THR A 73 3.23 -3.74 -10.88
N PHE A 74 3.84 -4.89 -10.62
CA PHE A 74 3.59 -5.68 -9.41
C PHE A 74 4.86 -6.39 -8.92
N ALA A 75 4.99 -6.60 -7.61
CA ALA A 75 6.11 -7.31 -6.98
C ALA A 75 5.76 -7.69 -5.52
N LYS A 76 6.73 -7.55 -4.60
CA LYS A 76 6.61 -7.76 -3.14
C LYS A 76 5.88 -9.08 -2.79
N SER A 77 4.61 -8.99 -2.39
CA SER A 77 3.85 -10.10 -1.86
C SER A 77 3.45 -11.14 -2.92
N ILE A 78 3.56 -10.81 -4.21
CA ILE A 78 3.08 -11.67 -5.31
C ILE A 78 3.70 -13.08 -5.31
N ALA A 79 4.93 -13.22 -4.79
CA ALA A 79 5.66 -14.48 -4.75
C ALA A 79 6.07 -14.90 -3.32
N GLY A 80 5.35 -14.45 -2.30
CA GLY A 80 5.52 -14.96 -0.93
C GLY A 80 6.93 -14.76 -0.34
N GLY A 81 7.63 -13.71 -0.78
CA GLY A 81 9.00 -13.40 -0.35
C GLY A 81 10.10 -13.82 -1.33
N PHE A 82 9.79 -14.58 -2.38
CA PHE A 82 10.74 -14.84 -3.46
C PHE A 82 10.87 -13.62 -4.39
N PRO A 83 12.07 -13.34 -4.95
CA PRO A 83 12.25 -12.23 -5.88
C PRO A 83 11.48 -12.46 -7.19
N LEU A 84 10.33 -11.80 -7.32
CA LEU A 84 9.54 -11.73 -8.54
C LEU A 84 8.92 -10.35 -8.67
N ALA A 85 8.98 -9.80 -9.88
CA ALA A 85 8.29 -8.59 -10.27
C ALA A 85 7.81 -8.75 -11.71
N GLY A 86 6.82 -7.96 -12.11
CA GLY A 86 6.32 -7.97 -13.47
C GLY A 86 5.63 -6.67 -13.86
N VAL A 87 5.41 -6.56 -15.17
CA VAL A 87 4.59 -5.53 -15.80
C VAL A 87 3.53 -6.26 -16.61
N THR A 88 2.27 -6.00 -16.32
CA THR A 88 1.13 -6.50 -17.09
C THR A 88 0.47 -5.32 -17.79
N GLY A 89 0.04 -5.50 -19.02
CA GLY A 89 -0.65 -4.45 -19.76
C GLY A 89 -1.37 -5.00 -20.98
N ARG A 90 -1.96 -4.10 -21.76
CA ARG A 90 -2.64 -4.48 -23.00
C ARG A 90 -1.64 -5.05 -24.01
N ALA A 91 -2.10 -6.01 -24.82
CA ALA A 91 -1.25 -6.73 -25.77
C ALA A 91 -0.58 -5.77 -26.75
N GLU A 92 -1.30 -4.80 -27.30
CA GLU A 92 -0.75 -3.82 -28.24
C GLU A 92 0.35 -2.92 -27.62
N VAL A 93 0.35 -2.74 -26.30
CA VAL A 93 1.39 -1.99 -25.58
C VAL A 93 2.60 -2.88 -25.30
N MET A 94 2.37 -4.09 -24.80
CA MET A 94 3.45 -5.03 -24.45
C MET A 94 4.19 -5.54 -25.69
N ASP A 95 3.46 -5.79 -26.79
CA ASP A 95 4.01 -6.31 -28.06
C ASP A 95 4.64 -5.21 -28.94
N ALA A 96 4.53 -3.94 -28.55
CA ALA A 96 5.16 -2.83 -29.26
C ALA A 96 6.70 -2.87 -29.17
N VAL A 97 7.25 -3.58 -28.16
CA VAL A 97 8.69 -3.69 -27.98
C VAL A 97 9.26 -4.75 -28.92
N ALA A 98 10.27 -4.37 -29.70
CA ALA A 98 10.92 -5.27 -30.65
C ALA A 98 11.56 -6.49 -29.94
N PRO A 99 11.72 -7.64 -30.63
CA PRO A 99 12.37 -8.82 -30.06
C PRO A 99 13.73 -8.51 -29.42
N GLY A 100 13.92 -8.97 -28.18
CA GLY A 100 15.11 -8.68 -27.38
C GLY A 100 15.11 -7.32 -26.68
N GLY A 101 14.09 -6.47 -26.88
CA GLY A 101 13.96 -5.17 -26.23
C GLY A 101 13.50 -5.24 -24.77
N LEU A 102 12.93 -6.37 -24.34
CA LEU A 102 12.65 -6.69 -22.93
C LEU A 102 13.40 -7.96 -22.55
N GLY A 103 14.07 -7.96 -21.41
CA GLY A 103 14.81 -9.14 -20.93
C GLY A 103 15.41 -8.95 -19.55
N GLY A 104 16.02 -10.02 -19.05
CA GLY A 104 16.75 -10.05 -17.79
C GLY A 104 17.13 -11.48 -17.43
N THR A 105 18.38 -11.71 -17.03
CA THR A 105 18.92 -13.07 -16.81
C THR A 105 18.11 -13.89 -15.82
N TYR A 106 17.55 -13.25 -14.79
CA TYR A 106 16.75 -13.89 -13.74
C TYR A 106 15.25 -13.55 -13.83
N ALA A 107 14.82 -12.82 -14.87
CA ALA A 107 13.43 -12.47 -15.06
C ALA A 107 12.58 -13.74 -15.24
N GLY A 108 11.49 -13.86 -14.49
CA GLY A 108 10.63 -15.04 -14.55
C GLY A 108 11.31 -16.32 -14.04
N ASN A 109 12.25 -16.23 -13.10
CA ASN A 109 12.89 -17.40 -12.47
C ASN A 109 11.83 -18.44 -12.03
N PRO A 110 11.97 -19.72 -12.45
CA PRO A 110 10.92 -20.72 -12.28
C PRO A 110 10.55 -20.98 -10.82
N ILE A 111 11.50 -20.90 -9.88
CA ILE A 111 11.21 -21.10 -8.45
C ILE A 111 10.28 -19.99 -7.94
N ALA A 112 10.55 -18.74 -8.32
CA ALA A 112 9.72 -17.61 -7.93
C ALA A 112 8.35 -17.63 -8.61
N CYS A 113 8.28 -18.09 -9.87
CA CYS A 113 7.02 -18.32 -10.57
C CYS A 113 6.16 -19.40 -9.88
N VAL A 114 6.74 -20.52 -9.47
CA VAL A 114 6.02 -21.55 -8.69
C VAL A 114 5.53 -20.99 -7.37
N ALA A 115 6.37 -20.24 -6.65
CA ALA A 115 5.95 -19.58 -5.41
C ALA A 115 4.76 -18.63 -5.62
N ALA A 116 4.78 -17.83 -6.69
CA ALA A 116 3.66 -16.95 -7.03
C ALA A 116 2.37 -17.72 -7.38
N LEU A 117 2.48 -18.83 -8.12
CA LEU A 117 1.33 -19.68 -8.42
C LEU A 117 0.73 -20.29 -7.14
N GLU A 118 1.56 -20.72 -6.19
CA GLU A 118 1.07 -21.22 -4.90
C GLU A 118 0.44 -20.10 -4.06
N VAL A 119 1.01 -18.88 -4.06
CA VAL A 119 0.37 -17.71 -3.42
C VAL A 119 -1.03 -17.48 -4.00
N LEU A 120 -1.19 -17.49 -5.32
CA LEU A 120 -2.51 -17.31 -5.95
C LEU A 120 -3.49 -18.43 -5.59
N LYS A 121 -3.04 -19.68 -5.47
CA LYS A 121 -3.89 -20.78 -4.96
C LYS A 121 -4.34 -20.53 -3.52
N VAL A 122 -3.45 -20.04 -2.66
CA VAL A 122 -3.82 -19.69 -1.27
C VAL A 122 -4.83 -18.55 -1.26
N PHE A 123 -4.70 -17.55 -2.14
CA PHE A 123 -5.70 -16.49 -2.30
C PHE A 123 -7.11 -17.04 -2.50
N GLU A 124 -7.25 -18.02 -3.40
CA GLU A 124 -8.53 -18.69 -3.70
C GLU A 124 -9.00 -19.59 -2.55
N GLN A 125 -8.12 -20.48 -2.05
CA GLN A 125 -8.47 -21.49 -1.06
C GLN A 125 -8.83 -20.89 0.31
N GLU A 126 -8.15 -19.82 0.71
CA GLU A 126 -8.32 -19.19 2.00
C GLU A 126 -9.17 -17.92 1.96
N ASN A 127 -9.68 -17.53 0.79
CA ASN A 127 -10.44 -16.30 0.58
C ASN A 127 -9.70 -15.06 1.14
N LEU A 128 -8.41 -14.93 0.79
CA LEU A 128 -7.53 -13.92 1.39
C LEU A 128 -7.98 -12.48 1.14
N LEU A 129 -8.70 -12.22 0.03
CA LEU A 129 -9.24 -10.89 -0.27
C LEU A 129 -10.29 -10.47 0.76
N GLN A 130 -11.22 -11.36 1.10
CA GLN A 130 -12.20 -11.09 2.15
C GLN A 130 -11.51 -10.96 3.51
N LYS A 131 -10.55 -11.83 3.83
CA LYS A 131 -9.76 -11.73 5.06
C LYS A 131 -9.04 -10.38 5.16
N ALA A 132 -8.50 -9.84 4.06
CA ALA A 132 -7.86 -8.53 4.04
C ALA A 132 -8.85 -7.40 4.38
N ASN A 133 -10.08 -7.46 3.87
CA ASN A 133 -11.13 -6.50 4.22
C ASN A 133 -11.52 -6.59 5.70
N ASP A 134 -11.78 -7.80 6.20
CA ASP A 134 -12.16 -8.02 7.60
C ASP A 134 -11.05 -7.58 8.56
N LEU A 135 -9.81 -7.92 8.23
CA LEU A 135 -8.61 -7.54 8.99
C LEU A 135 -8.41 -6.02 8.99
N GLY A 136 -8.58 -5.39 7.84
CA GLY A 136 -8.55 -3.94 7.69
C GLY A 136 -9.53 -3.24 8.62
N GLN A 137 -10.77 -3.72 8.66
CA GLN A 137 -11.80 -3.18 9.54
C GLN A 137 -11.43 -3.34 11.01
N LYS A 138 -10.99 -4.54 11.44
CA LYS A 138 -10.55 -4.79 12.82
C LYS A 138 -9.42 -3.86 13.26
N LEU A 139 -8.41 -3.68 12.39
CA LEU A 139 -7.29 -2.77 12.66
C LEU A 139 -7.78 -1.33 12.77
N LYS A 140 -8.59 -0.87 11.81
CA LYS A 140 -9.11 0.49 11.78
C LYS A 140 -9.95 0.79 13.03
N ASP A 141 -10.85 -0.10 13.42
CA ASP A 141 -11.68 0.05 14.62
C ASP A 141 -10.84 0.15 15.89
N GLY A 142 -9.83 -0.72 16.02
CA GLY A 142 -8.90 -0.69 17.15
C GLY A 142 -8.09 0.61 17.22
N LEU A 143 -7.59 1.09 16.09
CA LEU A 143 -6.79 2.31 16.01
C LEU A 143 -7.65 3.57 16.25
N LEU A 144 -8.90 3.59 15.77
CA LEU A 144 -9.84 4.66 16.06
C LEU A 144 -10.16 4.73 17.56
N ALA A 145 -10.35 3.58 18.23
CA ALA A 145 -10.56 3.52 19.67
C ALA A 145 -9.34 4.02 20.48
N ILE A 146 -8.12 3.85 19.95
CA ILE A 146 -6.91 4.45 20.52
C ILE A 146 -6.92 5.96 20.28
N ALA A 147 -7.23 6.41 19.06
CA ALA A 147 -7.27 7.83 18.69
C ALA A 147 -8.24 8.66 19.57
N GLU A 148 -9.36 8.09 20.03
CA GLU A 148 -10.28 8.75 20.97
C GLU A 148 -9.59 9.26 22.26
N LYS A 149 -8.48 8.64 22.66
CA LYS A 149 -7.73 8.99 23.88
C LYS A 149 -6.45 9.78 23.57
N HIS A 150 -6.10 9.94 22.30
CA HIS A 150 -4.80 10.40 21.82
C HIS A 150 -4.99 11.44 20.72
N PRO A 151 -5.21 12.74 21.08
CA PRO A 151 -5.45 13.81 20.11
C PRO A 151 -4.27 14.04 19.14
N GLU A 152 -3.07 13.55 19.48
CA GLU A 152 -1.93 13.48 18.58
C GLU A 152 -2.17 12.63 17.33
N ILE A 153 -3.13 11.70 17.35
CA ILE A 153 -3.54 10.90 16.17
C ILE A 153 -4.59 11.71 15.38
N GLY A 154 -4.14 12.38 14.32
CA GLY A 154 -5.00 13.25 13.52
C GLY A 154 -5.79 12.52 12.42
N ASP A 155 -5.32 11.36 11.97
CA ASP A 155 -6.00 10.56 10.96
C ASP A 155 -5.73 9.05 11.11
N VAL A 156 -6.76 8.25 10.81
CA VAL A 156 -6.70 6.79 10.70
C VAL A 156 -7.30 6.40 9.35
N ARG A 157 -6.43 5.98 8.41
CA ARG A 157 -6.80 5.77 7.02
C ARG A 157 -6.27 4.46 6.45
N GLY A 158 -6.75 4.11 5.26
CA GLY A 158 -6.32 2.95 4.51
C GLY A 158 -7.46 2.19 3.83
N LEU A 159 -7.08 1.26 2.95
CA LEU A 159 -7.96 0.32 2.26
C LEU A 159 -7.54 -1.11 2.60
N GLY A 160 -8.50 -2.01 2.81
CA GLY A 160 -8.22 -3.38 3.23
C GLY A 160 -7.23 -3.45 4.38
N ALA A 161 -6.23 -4.33 4.29
CA ALA A 161 -5.18 -4.49 5.30
C ALA A 161 -3.96 -3.58 5.07
N MET A 162 -4.14 -2.43 4.42
CA MET A 162 -3.13 -1.38 4.22
C MET A 162 -3.53 -0.14 5.02
N ILE A 163 -3.24 -0.16 6.32
CA ILE A 163 -3.73 0.84 7.27
C ILE A 163 -2.58 1.70 7.80
N ALA A 164 -2.87 2.97 8.06
CA ALA A 164 -1.93 3.91 8.67
C ALA A 164 -2.62 4.81 9.69
N ILE A 165 -1.83 5.30 10.64
CA ILE A 165 -2.18 6.43 11.51
C ILE A 165 -1.16 7.55 11.33
N GLU A 166 -1.63 8.78 11.31
CA GLU A 166 -0.80 9.97 11.11
C GLU A 166 -0.80 10.86 12.36
N LEU A 167 0.39 11.27 12.76
CA LEU A 167 0.64 11.94 14.04
C LEU A 167 0.97 13.42 13.87
N PHE A 168 0.46 14.23 14.79
CA PHE A 168 0.58 15.68 14.78
C PHE A 168 0.80 16.23 16.18
N GLU A 169 1.59 17.29 16.29
CA GLU A 169 1.87 17.96 17.57
C GLU A 169 0.57 18.59 18.11
N ASP A 170 0.18 18.22 19.33
CA ASP A 170 -1.04 18.72 20.00
C ASP A 170 -2.33 18.62 19.15
N GLY A 171 -2.36 17.70 18.18
CA GLY A 171 -3.47 17.55 17.22
C GLY A 171 -3.56 18.65 16.16
N ASP A 172 -2.54 19.50 16.00
CA ASP A 172 -2.48 20.52 14.95
C ASP A 172 -2.03 19.89 13.62
N HIS A 173 -2.96 19.72 12.68
CA HIS A 173 -2.70 19.10 11.37
C HIS A 173 -1.65 19.84 10.51
N ASN A 174 -1.22 21.05 10.91
CA ASN A 174 -0.13 21.77 10.26
C ASN A 174 1.25 21.46 10.85
N LYS A 175 1.33 20.63 11.89
CA LYS A 175 2.56 20.27 12.60
C LYS A 175 2.74 18.75 12.67
N PRO A 176 3.20 18.11 11.59
CA PRO A 176 3.56 16.69 11.57
C PRO A 176 4.53 16.31 12.69
N ASP A 177 4.21 15.29 13.49
CA ASP A 177 5.06 14.88 14.63
C ASP A 177 5.94 13.66 14.32
N ALA A 178 7.07 13.93 13.66
CA ALA A 178 8.09 12.92 13.37
C ALA A 178 8.75 12.35 14.63
N LYS A 179 8.86 13.15 15.70
CA LYS A 179 9.56 12.77 16.92
C LYS A 179 8.76 11.75 17.70
N LEU A 180 7.48 12.01 17.91
CA LEU A 180 6.55 11.08 18.53
C LEU A 180 6.47 9.80 17.70
N THR A 181 6.36 9.91 16.38
CA THR A 181 6.34 8.74 15.49
C THR A 181 7.55 7.84 15.71
N ALA A 182 8.76 8.41 15.75
CA ALA A 182 9.99 7.65 16.03
C ALA A 182 10.01 7.04 17.44
N ASP A 183 9.51 7.75 18.45
CA ASP A 183 9.41 7.26 19.83
C ASP A 183 8.45 6.06 19.93
N ILE A 184 7.27 6.14 19.31
CA ILE A 184 6.30 5.04 19.27
C ILE A 184 6.89 3.81 18.57
N VAL A 185 7.62 3.99 17.45
CA VAL A 185 8.32 2.88 16.78
C VAL A 185 9.34 2.21 17.72
N ALA A 186 10.14 3.00 18.44
CA ALA A 186 11.15 2.48 19.36
C ALA A 186 10.51 1.71 20.53
N ARG A 187 9.47 2.29 21.17
CA ARG A 187 8.75 1.64 22.27
C ARG A 187 8.04 0.36 21.84
N ALA A 188 7.39 0.38 20.67
CA ALA A 188 6.75 -0.81 20.12
C ALA A 188 7.77 -1.93 19.90
N ARG A 189 8.94 -1.62 19.33
CA ARG A 189 10.04 -2.58 19.14
C ARG A 189 10.49 -3.19 20.46
N ASP A 190 10.70 -2.36 21.48
CA ASP A 190 11.16 -2.83 22.80
C ASP A 190 10.12 -3.70 23.53
N LYS A 191 8.83 -3.56 23.15
CA LYS A 191 7.71 -4.42 23.58
C LYS A 191 7.47 -5.62 22.66
N GLY A 192 8.29 -5.82 21.63
CA GLY A 192 8.22 -6.96 20.72
C GLY A 192 7.28 -6.78 19.51
N LEU A 193 6.84 -5.55 19.21
CA LEU A 193 6.05 -5.22 18.03
C LEU A 193 6.90 -4.42 17.02
N ILE A 194 7.05 -4.94 15.81
CA ILE A 194 7.75 -4.22 14.73
C ILE A 194 6.75 -3.33 13.99
N LEU A 195 6.90 -2.03 14.16
CA LEU A 195 6.20 -1.01 13.38
C LEU A 195 7.18 -0.31 12.44
N LEU A 196 6.67 0.20 11.33
CA LEU A 196 7.44 1.00 10.39
C LEU A 196 6.78 2.39 10.27
N SER A 197 7.61 3.42 10.10
CA SER A 197 7.15 4.74 9.72
C SER A 197 7.25 4.98 8.21
N CYS A 198 6.50 5.95 7.71
CA CYS A 198 6.58 6.49 6.35
C CYS A 198 6.06 7.95 6.33
N GLY A 199 5.77 8.46 5.13
CA GLY A 199 5.29 9.81 4.90
C GLY A 199 6.44 10.79 4.65
N PRO A 200 6.22 11.86 3.85
CA PRO A 200 7.26 12.86 3.55
C PRO A 200 7.75 13.61 4.79
N TYR A 201 6.93 13.68 5.84
CA TYR A 201 7.27 14.29 7.12
C TYR A 201 7.64 13.28 8.21
N TYR A 202 7.76 11.99 7.87
CA TYR A 202 8.08 10.90 8.82
C TYR A 202 7.11 10.77 10.01
N ASN A 203 5.88 11.25 9.86
CA ASN A 203 4.87 11.31 10.92
C ASN A 203 3.75 10.24 10.77
N VAL A 204 3.93 9.26 9.89
CA VAL A 204 2.93 8.22 9.64
C VAL A 204 3.45 6.89 10.15
N LEU A 205 2.67 6.21 10.99
CA LEU A 205 2.89 4.80 11.33
C LEU A 205 2.08 3.95 10.36
N ARG A 206 2.75 3.06 9.63
CA ARG A 206 2.11 2.12 8.71
C ARG A 206 2.00 0.73 9.33
N ILE A 207 0.83 0.13 9.17
CA ILE A 207 0.49 -1.17 9.73
C ILE A 207 0.24 -2.14 8.58
N LEU A 208 1.26 -2.93 8.29
CA LEU A 208 1.28 -3.95 7.24
C LEU A 208 1.52 -5.32 7.85
N VAL A 209 0.45 -6.00 8.22
CA VAL A 209 0.47 -7.35 8.77
C VAL A 209 0.29 -8.40 7.65
N PRO A 210 0.76 -9.65 7.81
CA PRO A 210 0.41 -10.71 6.87
C PRO A 210 -1.11 -10.93 6.88
N LEU A 211 -1.70 -11.22 5.72
CA LEU A 211 -3.17 -11.43 5.61
C LEU A 211 -3.64 -12.70 6.36
N THR A 212 -2.71 -13.55 6.74
CA THR A 212 -2.90 -14.79 7.49
C THR A 212 -2.66 -14.61 9.00
N ILE A 213 -2.45 -13.38 9.48
CA ILE A 213 -2.22 -13.09 10.90
C ILE A 213 -3.41 -13.54 11.76
N GLU A 214 -3.11 -14.06 12.95
CA GLU A 214 -4.15 -14.50 13.88
C GLU A 214 -4.79 -13.33 14.65
N ASP A 215 -6.09 -13.43 14.93
CA ASP A 215 -6.83 -12.41 15.69
C ASP A 215 -6.20 -12.12 17.08
N ALA A 216 -5.59 -13.12 17.71
CA ALA A 216 -4.90 -12.94 18.98
C ALA A 216 -3.69 -12.00 18.85
N GLN A 217 -2.93 -12.12 17.76
CA GLN A 217 -1.77 -11.27 17.49
C GLN A 217 -2.19 -9.85 17.13
N ILE A 218 -3.33 -9.68 16.44
CA ILE A 218 -3.91 -8.35 16.18
C ILE A 218 -4.29 -7.64 17.46
N ARG A 219 -5.00 -8.32 18.37
CA ARG A 219 -5.34 -7.76 19.68
C ARG A 219 -4.10 -7.38 20.48
N GLN A 220 -3.09 -8.25 20.50
CA GLN A 220 -1.83 -7.98 21.18
C GLN A 220 -1.10 -6.78 20.57
N GLY A 221 -1.06 -6.66 19.24
CA GLY A 221 -0.44 -5.52 18.55
C GLY A 221 -1.13 -4.21 18.87
N LEU A 222 -2.47 -4.17 18.83
CA LEU A 222 -3.26 -2.99 19.18
C LEU A 222 -3.08 -2.58 20.65
N GLU A 223 -3.02 -3.55 21.57
CA GLU A 223 -2.73 -3.31 22.99
C GLU A 223 -1.35 -2.69 23.18
N ILE A 224 -0.32 -3.24 22.52
CA ILE A 224 1.04 -2.67 22.57
C ILE A 224 1.06 -1.24 22.01
N ILE A 225 0.38 -0.97 20.89
CA ILE A 225 0.27 0.38 20.32
C ILE A 225 -0.37 1.32 21.36
N SER A 226 -1.50 0.93 21.95
CA SER A 226 -2.19 1.74 22.96
C SER A 226 -1.30 2.06 24.16
N GLN A 227 -0.51 1.09 24.64
CA GLN A 227 0.44 1.29 25.73
C GLN A 227 1.56 2.27 25.35
N CYS A 228 2.09 2.18 24.13
CA CYS A 228 3.14 3.09 23.66
C CYS A 228 2.67 4.55 23.69
N PHE A 229 1.45 4.81 23.21
CA PHE A 229 0.87 6.16 23.25
C PHE A 229 0.58 6.64 24.67
N ALA A 230 0.10 5.76 25.57
CA ALA A 230 -0.12 6.11 26.97
C ALA A 230 1.18 6.48 27.72
N GLU A 231 2.28 5.80 27.40
CA GLU A 231 3.61 6.04 27.98
C GLU A 231 4.32 7.26 27.37
N ALA A 232 4.09 7.59 26.10
CA ALA A 232 4.68 8.76 25.45
C ALA A 232 4.12 10.10 25.98
N LYS A 233 2.96 10.07 26.65
CA LYS A 233 2.38 11.24 27.36
C LYS A 233 3.07 11.59 28.68
N GLN A 234 3.92 10.70 29.21
CA GLN A 234 4.66 10.89 30.48
C GLN A 234 6.04 11.50 30.22
#